data_AF-A0A9C8WGR4-F1
#
_entry.id   AF-A0A9C8WGR4-F1
#
_cell.length_a   1.000
_cell.length_b   1.000
_cell.length_c   1.000
_cell.angle_alpha   90.00
_cell.angle_beta   90.00
_cell.angle_gamma   90.00
#
_symmetry.space_group_name_H-M   'P 1'
#
loop_
_entity.id
_entity.type
_entity.pdbx_description
1 polymer ?
#
loop_
_entity_poly.entity_id
_entity_poly.type
_entity_poly.pdbx_seq_one_letter_code
_entity_poly.pdbx_strand_id
1 'polypeptide(L)'
;MAQRGITESDVIFVHEFGRRIYAGKAVHCFLGRRDIPPEYRSRPELMRCEGTVVVLDAHTGTKVLTVYRNRQALKRIRRKAKTR
;
A
#
# COMPACT_ATOMS: atom_id res chain seq x y z
N MET A 1 15.05 2.92 -6.38
CA MET A 1 13.76 3.42 -5.84
C MET A 1 14.04 4.74 -5.15
N ALA A 2 13.57 5.88 -5.67
CA ALA A 2 13.88 7.20 -5.12
C ALA A 2 12.62 8.06 -5.00
N GLN A 3 11.69 7.62 -4.16
CA GLN A 3 10.62 8.48 -3.66
C GLN A 3 10.98 8.82 -2.20
N ARG A 4 11.38 10.07 -1.97
CA ARG A 4 11.96 10.54 -0.69
C ARG A 4 11.03 10.17 0.48
N GLY A 5 11.56 9.45 1.47
CA GLY A 5 10.86 9.09 2.70
C GLY A 5 10.04 7.79 2.68
N ILE A 6 10.25 6.93 1.66
CA ILE A 6 9.75 5.56 1.64
C ILE A 6 10.94 4.60 1.64
N THR A 7 11.03 3.79 2.68
CA THR A 7 12.07 2.77 2.88
C THR A 7 11.58 1.40 2.45
N GLU A 8 12.50 0.46 2.24
CA GLU A 8 12.15 -0.94 1.95
C GLU A 8 11.32 -1.56 3.07
N SER A 9 11.64 -1.25 4.33
CA SER A 9 10.83 -1.66 5.49
C SER A 9 9.38 -1.18 5.41
N ASP A 10 9.16 0.06 4.93
CA ASP A 10 7.80 0.58 4.74
C ASP A 10 7.05 -0.22 3.66
N VAL A 11 7.74 -0.65 2.59
CA VAL A 11 7.17 -1.47 1.52
C VAL A 11 6.78 -2.85 2.03
N ILE A 12 7.66 -3.51 2.78
CA ILE A 12 7.42 -4.82 3.40
C ILE A 12 6.22 -4.74 4.33
N PHE A 13 6.19 -3.73 5.22
CA PHE A 13 5.11 -3.54 6.17
C PHE A 13 3.75 -3.33 5.48
N VAL A 14 3.70 -2.54 4.41
CA VAL A 14 2.49 -2.33 3.60
C VAL A 14 2.09 -3.59 2.83
N HIS A 15 3.06 -4.39 2.38
CA HIS A 15 2.77 -5.65 1.69
C HIS A 15 2.17 -6.71 2.62
N GLU A 16 2.59 -6.72 3.88
CA GLU A 16 2.16 -7.67 4.92
C GLU A 16 0.81 -7.31 5.52
N PHE A 17 0.64 -6.06 5.98
CA PHE A 17 -0.58 -5.63 6.69
C PHE A 17 -1.58 -4.88 5.82
N GLY A 18 -1.18 -4.42 4.63
CA GLY A 18 -2.03 -3.63 3.75
C GLY A 18 -3.11 -4.45 3.05
N ARG A 19 -4.24 -3.80 2.76
CA ARG A 19 -5.31 -4.40 1.98
C ARG A 19 -4.95 -4.46 0.50
N ARG A 20 -5.10 -5.63 -0.11
CA ARG A 20 -4.90 -5.85 -1.55
C ARG A 20 -6.15 -5.51 -2.36
N ILE A 21 -5.96 -4.78 -3.45
CA ILE A 21 -7.03 -4.38 -4.37
C ILE A 21 -6.57 -4.64 -5.79
N TYR A 22 -7.24 -5.55 -6.48
CA TYR A 22 -6.96 -5.88 -7.87
C TYR A 22 -7.64 -4.86 -8.77
N ALA A 23 -6.85 -4.05 -9.48
CA ALA A 23 -7.39 -3.04 -10.39
C ALA A 23 -6.40 -2.71 -11.53
N GLY A 24 -6.90 -2.71 -12.77
CA GLY A 24 -6.13 -2.27 -13.94
C GLY A 24 -4.87 -3.11 -14.20
N LYS A 25 -4.96 -4.45 -14.10
CA LYS A 25 -3.84 -5.40 -14.26
C LYS A 25 -2.69 -5.22 -13.26
N ALA A 26 -2.96 -4.59 -12.12
CA ALA A 26 -2.02 -4.44 -11.01
C ALA A 26 -2.71 -4.75 -9.66
N VAL A 27 -1.91 -5.05 -8.66
CA VAL A 27 -2.35 -5.25 -7.27
C VAL A 27 -1.93 -4.04 -6.45
N HIS A 28 -2.91 -3.30 -5.95
CA HIS A 28 -2.67 -2.14 -5.09
C HIS A 28 -2.79 -2.59 -3.64
N CYS A 29 -1.67 -2.61 -2.92
CA CYS A 29 -1.64 -2.82 -1.48
C CYS A 29 -1.74 -1.46 -0.80
N PHE A 30 -2.88 -1.17 -0.16
CA PHE A 30 -3.10 0.08 0.56
C PHE A 30 -3.10 -0.19 2.07
N LEU A 31 -2.26 0.53 2.81
CA LEU A 31 -2.24 0.46 4.27
C LEU A 31 -3.06 1.60 4.86
N GLY A 32 -4.25 1.30 5.38
CA GLY A 32 -5.06 2.23 6.17
C GLY A 32 -4.71 2.18 7.65
N ARG A 33 -5.12 3.19 8.42
CA ARG A 33 -4.90 3.25 9.87
C ARG A 33 -5.47 2.03 10.63
N ARG A 34 -6.60 1.50 10.15
CA ARG A 34 -7.25 0.33 10.75
C ARG A 34 -6.53 -0.99 10.43
N ASP A 35 -5.77 -1.00 9.33
CA ASP A 35 -4.99 -2.16 8.91
C ASP A 35 -3.67 -2.27 9.71
N ILE A 36 -3.25 -1.21 10.39
CA ILE A 36 -2.10 -1.22 11.31
C ILE A 36 -2.51 -1.91 12.63
N PRO A 37 -1.84 -3.01 13.00
CA PRO A 37 -2.09 -3.71 14.26
C PRO A 37 -1.88 -2.80 15.50
N PRO A 38 -2.70 -2.94 16.56
CA PRO A 38 -2.62 -2.09 17.75
C PRO A 38 -1.22 -1.97 18.37
N GLU A 39 -0.45 -3.05 18.39
CA GLU A 39 0.91 -3.15 18.91
C GLU A 39 1.92 -2.25 18.16
N TYR A 40 1.61 -1.88 16.92
CA TYR A 40 2.43 -1.00 16.09
C TYR A 40 1.94 0.45 16.07
N ARG A 41 0.76 0.75 16.66
CA ARG A 41 0.20 2.10 16.65
C ARG A 41 0.95 3.08 17.56
N SER A 42 1.67 2.58 18.54
CA SER A 42 2.55 3.38 19.40
C SER A 42 3.89 3.73 18.74
N ARG A 43 4.20 3.14 17.57
CA ARG A 43 5.45 3.33 16.82
C ARG A 43 5.28 4.39 15.72
N PRO A 44 5.78 5.63 15.90
CA PRO A 44 5.59 6.71 14.93
C PRO A 44 6.14 6.38 13.53
N GLU A 45 7.21 5.61 13.47
CA GLU A 45 7.87 5.14 12.25
C GLU A 45 7.00 4.18 11.43
N LEU A 46 6.11 3.42 12.07
CA LEU A 46 5.15 2.55 11.37
C LEU A 46 3.85 3.29 11.08
N MET A 47 3.43 4.17 11.99
CA MET A 47 2.27 5.04 11.77
C MET A 47 2.43 5.97 10.57
N ARG A 48 3.66 6.39 10.23
CA ARG A 48 3.92 7.17 9.00
C ARG A 48 3.60 6.40 7.72
N CYS A 49 3.53 5.06 7.78
CA CYS A 49 3.17 4.22 6.64
C CYS A 49 1.68 4.32 6.29
N GLU A 50 0.86 4.90 7.16
CA GLU A 50 -0.56 5.15 6.90
C GLU A 50 -0.76 5.91 5.57
N GLY A 51 -1.62 5.33 4.71
CA GLY A 51 -1.93 5.87 3.39
C GLY A 51 -0.89 5.53 2.34
N THR A 52 0.09 4.68 2.63
CA THR A 52 1.04 4.18 1.63
C THR A 52 0.35 3.15 0.74
N VAL A 53 0.62 3.26 -0.56
CA VAL A 53 0.20 2.33 -1.59
C VAL A 53 1.43 1.72 -2.23
N VAL A 54 1.52 0.39 -2.18
CA VAL A 54 2.47 -0.38 -2.96
C VAL A 54 1.71 -0.99 -4.14
N VAL A 55 2.10 -0.64 -5.35
CA VAL A 55 1.57 -1.22 -6.58
C VAL A 55 2.48 -2.36 -6.99
N LEU A 56 1.92 -3.55 -7.06
CA LEU A 56 2.59 -4.79 -7.44
C LEU A 56 2.09 -5.24 -8.81
N ASP A 57 2.97 -5.93 -9.52
CA ASP A 57 2.62 -6.65 -10.73
C ASP A 57 1.57 -7.73 -10.42
N ALA A 58 0.53 -7.84 -11.25
CA ALA A 58 -0.57 -8.77 -11.00
C ALA A 58 -0.25 -10.24 -11.35
N HIS A 59 0.81 -10.50 -12.12
CA HIS A 59 1.19 -11.86 -12.49
C HIS A 59 2.04 -12.52 -11.40
N THR A 60 2.96 -11.75 -10.83
CA THR A 60 3.89 -12.22 -9.79
C THR A 60 3.40 -11.92 -8.37
N GLY A 61 2.65 -10.84 -8.17
CA GLY A 61 2.18 -10.41 -6.85
C GLY A 61 3.28 -9.96 -5.90
N THR A 62 4.54 -9.93 -6.34
CA THR A 62 5.73 -9.66 -5.51
C THR A 62 6.62 -8.58 -6.11
N LYS A 63 6.61 -8.39 -7.43
CA LYS A 63 7.39 -7.33 -8.09
C LYS A 63 6.74 -5.98 -7.85
N VAL A 64 7.46 -5.10 -7.15
CA VAL A 64 7.05 -3.71 -6.92
C VAL A 64 7.18 -2.91 -8.21
N LEU A 65 6.06 -2.39 -8.70
CA LEU A 65 6.02 -1.49 -9.85
C LEU A 65 6.25 -0.04 -9.40
N THR A 66 5.48 0.39 -8.40
CA THR A 66 5.50 1.77 -7.87
C THR A 66 5.08 1.78 -6.41
N VAL A 67 5.60 2.71 -5.62
CA VAL A 67 5.15 2.95 -4.24
C VAL A 67 4.90 4.44 -4.06
N TYR A 68 3.81 4.83 -3.43
CA TYR A 68 3.50 6.24 -3.16
C TYR A 68 2.65 6.39 -1.91
N ARG A 69 2.64 7.58 -1.30
CA ARG A 69 1.80 7.87 -0.13
C ARG A 69 0.65 8.79 -0.53
N ASN A 70 -0.58 8.31 -0.32
CA ASN A 70 -1.80 9.08 -0.50
C ASN A 70 -2.93 8.48 0.35
N ARG A 71 -3.31 9.18 1.42
CA ARG A 71 -4.40 8.78 2.34
C ARG A 71 -5.76 8.63 1.66
N GLN A 72 -5.96 9.28 0.52
CA GLN A 72 -7.21 9.20 -0.26
C GLN A 72 -7.13 8.20 -1.43
N ALA A 73 -6.01 7.49 -1.60
CA ALA A 73 -5.80 6.59 -2.73
C ALA A 73 -6.88 5.51 -2.84
N LEU A 74 -7.34 4.97 -1.70
CA LEU A 74 -8.37 3.94 -1.64
C LEU A 74 -9.63 4.31 -2.44
N LYS A 75 -10.11 5.56 -2.34
CA LYS A 75 -11.29 6.03 -3.09
C LYS A 75 -11.04 6.00 -4.60
N ARG A 76 -9.85 6.43 -5.04
CA ARG A 76 -9.46 6.48 -6.45
C ARG A 76 -9.24 5.08 -7.03
N ILE A 77 -8.59 4.19 -6.27
CA ILE A 77 -8.33 2.80 -6.67
C ILE A 77 -9.66 2.07 -6.83
N ARG A 78 -10.58 2.16 -5.85
CA ARG A 78 -11.91 1.54 -5.93
C ARG A 78 -12.72 2.04 -7.12
N ARG A 79 -12.67 3.34 -7.45
CA ARG A 79 -13.34 3.89 -8.64
C ARG A 79 -12.78 3.31 -9.96
N LYS A 80 -11.50 2.97 -10.00
CA LYS A 80 -10.84 2.37 -11.17
C LYS A 80 -10.96 0.85 -11.23
N ALA A 81 -11.36 0.19 -10.15
CA ALA A 81 -11.74 -1.21 -10.15
C ALA A 81 -13.07 -1.36 -10.89
N LYS A 82 -13.04 -1.25 -12.23
CA LYS A 82 -14.17 -1.66 -13.06
C LYS A 82 -14.27 -3.18 -12.92
N THR A 83 -15.39 -3.60 -12.35
CA THR A 83 -15.86 -4.98 -12.28
C THR A 83 -15.74 -5.63 -13.65
N ARG A 84 -15.36 -6.91 -13.63
CA ARG A 84 -15.42 -7.80 -14.78
C ARG A 84 -16.86 -7.94 -15.28
#